data_AF-A0A5N7D9E3-F1
#
_entry.id   AF-A0A5N7D9E3-F1
#
_cell.length_a   1.000
_cell.length_b   1.000
_cell.length_c   1.000
_cell.angle_alpha   90.00
_cell.angle_beta   90.00
_cell.angle_gamma   90.00
#
_symmetry.space_group_name_H-M   'P 1'
#
loop_
_entity.id
_entity.type
_entity.pdbx_description
1 polymer ?
#
loop_
_entity_poly.entity_id
_entity_poly.type
_entity_poly.pdbx_seq_one_letter_code
_entity_poly.pdbx_strand_id
1 'polypeptide(L)'
;MPRRVIASGRSCLECRRRKIKCDRSLPCAYCVRTHIQCAYPQPKTGVNADHSVDSDLVARVESIESKFQSLERSLAHITQLLHMNPSLSSQEQDQLRPVSLSFVLQSELQTDHNR
;
A
#
# COMPACT_ATOMS: atom_id res chain seq x y z
N MET A 1 -1.83 -36.27 34.38
CA MET A 1 -0.80 -35.26 33.97
C MET A 1 -0.96 -35.00 32.47
N PRO A 2 -1.54 -33.87 32.02
CA PRO A 2 -1.71 -33.62 30.59
C PRO A 2 -0.34 -33.41 29.94
N ARG A 3 -0.03 -34.24 28.93
CA ARG A 3 1.19 -34.10 28.11
C ARG A 3 1.12 -32.77 27.38
N ARG A 4 1.91 -31.80 27.82
CA ARG A 4 1.93 -30.45 27.24
C ARG A 4 2.29 -30.54 25.75
N VAL A 5 1.30 -30.30 24.89
CA VAL A 5 1.47 -30.30 23.43
C VAL A 5 2.45 -29.18 23.08
N ILE A 6 3.67 -29.54 22.68
CA ILE A 6 4.64 -28.59 22.17
C ILE A 6 4.24 -28.33 20.73
N ALA A 7 3.52 -27.23 20.47
CA ALA A 7 3.21 -26.80 19.10
C ALA A 7 4.49 -26.79 18.25
N SER A 8 4.46 -27.39 17.07
CA SER A 8 5.57 -27.47 16.13
C SER A 8 5.80 -26.11 15.46
N GLY A 9 6.39 -25.19 16.22
CA GLY A 9 6.77 -23.86 15.75
C GLY A 9 8.20 -23.53 16.17
N ARG A 10 8.89 -22.74 15.34
CA ARG A 10 10.23 -22.22 15.68
C ARG A 10 10.12 -21.32 16.90
N SER A 11 10.94 -21.54 17.93
CA SER A 11 11.08 -20.60 19.05
C SER A 11 11.48 -19.21 18.54
N CYS A 12 11.04 -18.16 19.23
CA CYS A 12 11.49 -16.79 18.97
C CYS A 12 13.02 -16.71 19.06
N LEU A 13 13.60 -15.67 18.45
CA LEU A 13 15.04 -15.46 18.36
C LEU A 13 15.69 -15.38 19.75
N GLU A 14 15.05 -14.68 20.70
CA GLU A 14 15.58 -14.55 22.06
C GLU A 14 15.52 -15.85 22.87
N CYS A 15 14.39 -16.56 22.85
CA CYS A 15 14.30 -17.85 23.55
C CYS A 15 15.25 -18.88 22.94
N ARG A 16 15.47 -18.85 21.63
CA ARG A 16 16.46 -19.69 20.94
C ARG A 16 17.87 -19.35 21.39
N ARG A 17 18.25 -18.06 21.37
CA ARG A 17 19.57 -17.58 21.79
C ARG A 17 19.88 -17.95 23.24
N ARG A 18 18.88 -17.82 24.12
CA ARG A 18 18.98 -18.16 25.55
C ARG A 18 18.81 -19.65 25.84
N LYS A 19 18.50 -20.48 24.84
CA LYS A 19 18.24 -21.92 24.97
C LYS A 19 17.15 -22.27 26.01
N ILE A 20 16.13 -21.41 26.12
CA ILE A 20 14.99 -21.61 27.02
C ILE A 20 13.73 -22.01 26.26
N LYS A 21 12.74 -22.55 26.97
CA LYS A 21 11.44 -22.89 26.40
C LYS A 21 10.69 -21.62 25.96
N CYS A 22 10.30 -21.59 24.69
CA CYS A 22 9.39 -20.59 24.14
C CYS A 22 7.95 -21.13 24.20
N ASP A 23 7.04 -20.35 24.76
CA ASP A 23 5.58 -20.57 24.76
C ASP A 23 4.93 -20.22 23.42
N ARG A 24 5.68 -19.56 22.53
CA ARG A 24 5.32 -19.28 21.13
C ARG A 24 4.13 -18.33 20.94
N SER A 25 3.65 -17.65 21.98
CA SER A 25 2.76 -16.50 21.80
C SER A 25 3.51 -15.35 21.12
N LEU A 26 2.76 -14.40 20.57
CA LEU A 26 3.32 -13.21 19.92
C LEU A 26 2.82 -11.95 20.64
N PRO A 27 3.66 -11.28 21.44
CA PRO A 27 5.01 -11.67 21.90
C PRO A 27 5.01 -12.84 22.89
N CYS A 28 6.13 -13.54 23.04
CA CYS A 28 6.23 -14.70 23.96
C CYS A 28 6.26 -14.24 25.43
N ALA A 29 5.66 -14.99 26.35
CA ALA A 29 5.53 -14.58 27.75
C ALA A 29 6.87 -14.30 28.45
N TYR A 30 7.95 -14.98 28.02
CA TYR A 30 9.29 -14.66 28.49
C TYR A 30 9.71 -13.25 28.06
N CYS A 31 9.64 -12.94 26.77
CA CYS A 31 10.04 -11.65 26.22
C CYS A 31 9.22 -10.49 26.79
N VAL A 32 7.92 -10.70 27.05
CA VAL A 32 7.05 -9.72 27.72
C VAL A 32 7.59 -9.39 29.11
N ARG A 33 7.78 -10.41 29.96
CA ARG A 33 8.24 -10.21 31.35
C ARG A 33 9.62 -9.59 31.46
N THR A 34 10.49 -9.86 30.49
CA THR A 34 11.85 -9.31 30.48
C THR A 34 11.97 -8.00 29.72
N HIS A 35 10.87 -7.49 29.14
CA HIS A 35 10.85 -6.28 28.31
C HIS A 35 11.87 -6.31 27.17
N ILE A 36 11.98 -7.44 26.46
CA ILE A 36 12.88 -7.60 25.32
C ILE A 36 12.06 -7.77 24.05
N GLN A 37 12.56 -7.23 22.94
CA GLN A 37 11.95 -7.39 21.63
C GLN A 37 11.80 -8.88 21.25
N CYS A 38 10.55 -9.32 21.12
CA CYS A 38 10.23 -10.67 20.68
C CYS A 38 10.14 -10.74 19.16
N ALA A 39 11.17 -11.26 18.51
CA ALA A 39 11.18 -11.49 17.07
C ALA A 39 11.21 -12.99 16.76
N TYR A 40 10.52 -13.41 15.70
CA TYR A 40 10.58 -14.77 15.16
C TYR A 40 11.34 -14.74 13.83
N PRO A 41 12.12 -15.79 13.50
CA PRO A 41 12.81 -15.82 12.22
C PRO A 41 11.77 -15.82 11.09
N GLN A 42 11.92 -14.89 10.16
CA GLN A 42 11.18 -14.97 8.91
C GLN A 42 11.56 -16.28 8.18
N PRO A 43 10.63 -16.89 7.42
CA PRO A 43 10.99 -17.94 6.49
C PRO A 43 12.17 -17.44 5.66
N LYS A 44 13.28 -18.18 5.64
CA LYS A 44 14.40 -17.85 4.77
C LYS A 44 13.92 -18.09 3.35
N THR A 45 13.41 -17.06 2.69
CA THR A 45 13.46 -16.98 1.23
C THR A 45 14.96 -16.90 0.93
N GLY A 46 15.51 -17.94 0.32
CA GLY A 46 16.94 -18.04 0.06
C GLY A 46 17.44 -16.81 -0.69
N VAL A 47 18.71 -16.48 -0.52
CA VAL A 47 19.42 -15.29 -1.05
C VAL A 47 19.40 -15.19 -2.61
N ASN A 48 18.73 -16.12 -3.30
CA ASN A 48 18.47 -16.07 -4.75
C ASN A 48 17.04 -15.61 -5.11
N ALA A 49 16.19 -15.29 -4.13
CA ALA A 49 14.82 -14.85 -4.35
C ALA A 49 14.67 -13.32 -4.51
N ASP A 50 15.74 -12.56 -4.28
CA ASP A 50 15.68 -11.09 -4.31
C ASP A 50 15.47 -10.56 -5.74
N HIS A 51 16.20 -11.12 -6.71
CA HIS A 51 16.03 -10.76 -8.13
C HIS A 51 14.78 -11.38 -8.78
N SER A 52 14.28 -12.52 -8.29
CA SER A 52 13.08 -13.14 -8.89
C SER A 52 11.81 -12.41 -8.47
N VAL A 53 11.70 -11.99 -7.21
CA VAL A 53 10.55 -11.20 -6.74
C VAL A 53 10.56 -9.83 -7.39
N ASP A 54 11.72 -9.18 -7.51
CA ASP A 54 11.85 -7.91 -8.23
C ASP A 54 11.49 -8.06 -9.71
N SER A 55 11.99 -9.11 -10.39
CA SER A 55 11.63 -9.42 -11.78
C SER A 55 10.13 -9.67 -11.97
N ASP A 56 9.49 -10.41 -11.06
CA ASP A 56 8.05 -10.68 -11.14
C ASP A 56 7.22 -9.40 -10.92
N LEU A 57 7.68 -8.52 -10.01
CA LEU A 57 7.05 -7.22 -9.77
C LEU A 57 7.21 -6.29 -10.98
N VAL A 58 8.40 -6.21 -11.58
CA VAL A 58 8.65 -5.43 -12.80
C VAL A 58 7.77 -5.94 -13.95
N ALA A 59 7.74 -7.26 -14.19
CA ALA A 59 6.87 -7.85 -15.20
C ALA A 59 5.37 -7.58 -14.94
N ARG A 60 4.96 -7.57 -13.67
CA ARG A 60 3.59 -7.18 -13.27
C ARG A 60 3.30 -5.72 -13.60
N VAL A 61 4.23 -4.81 -13.32
CA VAL A 61 4.09 -3.37 -13.60
C VAL A 61 4.00 -3.13 -15.10
N GLU A 62 4.88 -3.71 -15.91
CA GLU A 62 4.83 -3.62 -17.37
C GLU A 62 3.48 -4.13 -17.93
N SER A 63 2.96 -5.24 -17.39
CA SER A 63 1.65 -5.77 -17.77
C SER A 63 0.51 -4.80 -17.42
N ILE A 64 0.59 -4.13 -16.27
CA ILE A 64 -0.41 -3.14 -15.84
C ILE A 64 -0.36 -1.92 -16.76
N GLU A 65 0.82 -1.40 -17.06
CA GLU A 65 1.00 -0.25 -17.96
C GLU A 65 0.45 -0.53 -19.36
N SER A 66 0.74 -1.71 -19.91
CA SER A 66 0.19 -2.15 -21.20
C SER A 66 -1.34 -2.20 -21.21
N LYS A 67 -1.94 -2.74 -20.13
CA LYS A 67 -3.40 -2.78 -19.97
C LYS A 67 -3.98 -1.39 -19.82
N PHE A 68 -3.33 -0.50 -19.07
CA PHE A 68 -3.76 0.88 -18.91
C PHE A 68 -3.81 1.61 -20.26
N GLN A 69 -2.76 1.49 -21.08
CA GLN A 69 -2.73 2.05 -22.44
C GLN A 69 -3.82 1.45 -23.37
N SER A 70 -4.15 0.17 -23.19
CA SER A 70 -5.26 -0.46 -23.93
C SER A 70 -6.62 0.08 -23.49
N LEU A 71 -6.82 0.25 -22.19
CA LEU A 71 -8.04 0.85 -21.63
C LEU A 71 -8.18 2.30 -22.07
N GLU A 72 -7.12 3.10 -22.00
CA GLU A 72 -7.13 4.51 -22.42
C GLU A 72 -7.54 4.65 -23.89
N ARG A 73 -6.96 3.84 -24.79
CA ARG A 73 -7.36 3.80 -26.21
C ARG A 73 -8.82 3.39 -26.40
N SER A 74 -9.29 2.41 -25.63
CA SER A 74 -10.68 1.95 -25.69
C SER A 74 -11.65 3.03 -25.21
N LEU A 75 -11.32 3.73 -24.13
CA LEU A 75 -12.10 4.84 -23.60
C LEU A 75 -12.12 6.03 -24.56
N ALA A 76 -10.98 6.38 -25.17
CA ALA A 76 -10.91 7.41 -26.21
C ALA A 76 -11.81 7.05 -27.41
N HIS A 77 -11.81 5.78 -27.82
CA HIS A 77 -12.67 5.31 -28.90
C HIS A 77 -14.16 5.33 -28.51
N ILE A 78 -14.53 4.87 -27.32
CA ILE A 78 -15.91 4.96 -26.82
C ILE A 78 -16.36 6.42 -26.78
N THR A 79 -15.51 7.29 -26.25
CA THR A 79 -15.75 8.73 -26.18
C THR A 79 -15.96 9.32 -27.58
N GLN A 80 -15.14 8.93 -28.56
CA GLN A 80 -15.32 9.34 -29.95
C GLN A 80 -16.66 8.86 -30.53
N LEU A 81 -17.04 7.60 -30.29
CA LEU A 81 -18.34 7.08 -30.72
C LEU A 81 -19.51 7.84 -30.09
N LEU A 82 -19.41 8.20 -28.82
CA LEU A 82 -20.42 9.02 -28.14
C LEU A 82 -20.48 10.45 -28.71
N HIS A 83 -19.35 11.04 -29.11
CA HIS A 83 -19.31 12.36 -29.75
C HIS A 83 -19.71 12.36 -31.24
N MET A 84 -19.73 11.21 -31.91
CA MET A 84 -20.20 11.07 -33.30
C MET A 84 -21.73 10.91 -33.41
N ASN A 85 -22.46 11.13 -32.32
CA ASN A 85 -23.90 11.32 -32.35
C ASN A 85 -24.21 12.84 -32.31
N PRO A 86 -24.38 13.53 -33.46
CA PRO A 86 -24.57 14.99 -33.49
C PRO A 86 -26.00 15.39 -33.14
N SER A 87 -26.60 14.76 -32.13
CA SER A 87 -27.89 15.18 -31.60
C SER A 87 -27.77 15.40 -30.09
N LEU A 88 -27.65 16.69 -29.73
CA LEU A 88 -27.72 17.30 -28.37
C LEU A 88 -26.39 17.66 -27.68
N SER A 89 -25.60 18.56 -28.25
CA SER A 89 -24.59 19.31 -27.47
C SER A 89 -24.24 20.67 -28.12
N SER A 90 -25.23 21.56 -28.17
CA SER A 90 -25.03 22.98 -28.50
C SER A 90 -24.98 23.91 -27.27
N GLN A 91 -24.93 23.39 -26.04
CA GLN A 91 -24.76 24.19 -24.83
C GLN A 91 -23.92 23.40 -23.81
N GLU A 92 -23.16 24.09 -22.98
CA GLU A 92 -22.26 23.58 -21.91
C GLU A 92 -20.78 23.30 -22.28
N GLN A 93 -20.17 24.18 -23.09
CA GLN A 93 -18.72 24.43 -23.04
C GLN A 93 -18.45 25.87 -22.56
N ASP A 94 -18.70 26.16 -21.28
CA ASP A 94 -18.22 27.43 -20.70
C ASP A 94 -17.86 27.40 -19.21
N GLN A 95 -17.50 26.25 -18.61
CA GLN A 95 -16.88 26.26 -17.28
C GLN A 95 -15.90 25.10 -17.07
N LEU A 96 -14.62 25.37 -17.34
CA LEU A 96 -13.46 24.85 -16.60
C LEU A 96 -12.23 25.67 -17.04
N ARG A 97 -12.23 26.96 -16.72
CA ARG A 97 -10.98 27.72 -16.62
C ARG A 97 -10.37 27.43 -15.24
N PRO A 98 -9.07 27.09 -15.15
CA PRO A 98 -8.42 26.93 -13.86
C PRO A 98 -8.43 28.27 -13.13
N VAL A 99 -9.01 28.30 -11.92
CA VAL A 99 -8.98 29.48 -11.06
C VAL A 99 -7.52 29.78 -10.71
N SER A 100 -7.08 30.96 -11.10
CA SER A 100 -5.75 31.50 -10.83
C SER A 100 -5.36 31.37 -9.35
N LEU A 101 -4.16 30.83 -9.10
CA LEU A 101 -3.49 30.74 -7.78
C LEU A 101 -3.31 32.09 -7.06
N SER A 102 -3.65 33.21 -7.69
CA SER A 102 -3.66 34.54 -7.05
C SER A 102 -4.78 34.73 -6.02
N PHE A 103 -5.84 33.91 -6.02
CA PHE A 103 -6.97 34.11 -5.10
C PHE A 103 -6.71 33.57 -3.68
N VAL A 104 -5.82 32.58 -3.53
CA VAL A 104 -5.59 31.88 -2.25
C VAL A 104 -4.76 32.71 -1.25
N LEU A 105 -3.99 33.70 -1.72
CA LEU A 105 -3.14 34.54 -0.86
C LEU A 105 -3.85 35.74 -0.21
N GLN A 106 -5.09 36.04 -0.58
CA GLN A 106 -5.83 37.18 -0.01
C GLN A 106 -6.63 36.83 1.26
N SER A 107 -6.84 35.54 1.57
CA SER A 107 -7.68 35.12 2.71
C SER A 107 -6.94 35.01 4.05
N GLU A 108 -5.61 35.10 4.06
CA GLU A 108 -4.77 34.93 5.26
C GLU A 108 -4.48 36.25 6.03
N LEU A 109 -5.21 37.35 5.75
CA LEU A 109 -5.01 38.66 6.40
C LEU A 109 -6.24 39.18 7.17
N GLN A 110 -7.32 38.40 7.29
CA GLN A 110 -8.59 38.86 7.88
C GLN A 110 -8.97 38.18 9.21
N THR A 111 -8.02 37.60 9.94
CA THR A 111 -8.26 36.99 11.27
C THR A 111 -7.54 37.69 12.43
N ASP A 112 -7.23 38.98 12.30
CA ASP A 112 -6.68 39.79 13.40
C ASP A 112 -7.37 41.17 13.54
N HIS A 113 -8.70 41.22 13.66
CA HIS A 113 -9.36 42.40 14.24
C HIS A 113 -10.82 42.19 14.69
N ASN A 114 -11.04 41.56 15.84
CA ASN A 114 -12.17 41.95 16.69
C ASN A 114 -11.91 41.56 18.16
N ARG A 115 -11.14 42.42 18.84
CA ARG A 115 -11.18 42.62 20.28
C ARG A 115 -11.43 44.10 20.54
#